data_AF-H6SQA3-F1
#
_entry.id   AF-H6SQA3-F1
#
_cell.length_a   1.000
_cell.length_b   1.000
_cell.length_c   1.000
_cell.angle_alpha   90.00
_cell.angle_beta   90.00
_cell.angle_gamma   90.00
#
_symmetry.space_group_name_H-M   'P 1'
#
loop_
_entity.id
_entity.type
_entity.pdbx_description
1 polymer ?
#
loop_
_entity_poly.entity_id
_entity_poly.type
_entity_poly.pdbx_seq_one_letter_code
_entity_poly.pdbx_strand_id
1 'polypeptide(L)'
;MRAWEEANRVFHRVLLTPCAMPRLLQLIDDLHVASARFLFAGWRSEWEAPSDRDHRAILTALRQGHPETAVAILVRHVQSIGQRPGRS
;
A
#
# COMPACT_ATOMS: atom_id res chain seq x y z
N MET A 1 8.88 -12.32 -1.39
CA MET A 1 7.83 -12.49 -0.36
C MET A 1 8.17 -11.77 0.94
N ARG A 2 8.74 -12.38 2.00
CA ARG A 2 8.96 -11.71 3.31
C ARG A 2 9.65 -10.33 3.25
N ALA A 3 10.71 -10.19 2.47
CA ALA A 3 11.42 -8.91 2.32
C ALA A 3 10.58 -7.83 1.59
N TRP A 4 9.77 -8.25 0.63
CA TRP A 4 8.85 -7.36 -0.08
C TRP A 4 7.70 -6.92 0.84
N GLU A 5 7.15 -7.85 1.62
CA GLU A 5 6.09 -7.57 2.61
C GLU A 5 6.54 -6.55 3.65
N GLU A 6 7.75 -6.72 4.17
CA GLU A 6 8.33 -5.78 5.12
C GLU A 6 8.52 -4.39 4.49
N ALA A 7 9.06 -4.33 3.27
CA ALA A 7 9.22 -3.08 2.55
C ALA A 7 7.86 -2.38 2.28
N ASN A 8 6.83 -3.14 1.94
CA ASN A 8 5.47 -2.64 1.73
C ASN A 8 4.88 -2.05 3.03
N ARG A 9 5.04 -2.76 4.15
CA ARG A 9 4.58 -2.28 5.47
C ARG A 9 5.29 -0.98 5.86
N VAL A 10 6.61 -0.92 5.69
CA VAL A 10 7.41 0.27 5.96
C VAL A 10 6.93 1.45 5.11
N PHE A 11 6.68 1.22 3.82
CA PHE A 11 6.15 2.26 2.92
C PHE A 11 4.83 2.86 3.45
N HIS A 12 3.82 2.04 3.75
CA HIS A 12 2.55 2.54 4.25
C HIS A 12 2.70 3.26 5.61
N ARG A 13 3.55 2.75 6.51
CA ARG A 13 3.82 3.39 7.80
C ARG A 13 4.41 4.79 7.62
N VAL A 14 5.37 4.96 6.71
CA VAL A 14 6.00 6.25 6.43
C VAL A 14 4.97 7.28 5.94
N LEU A 15 4.04 6.88 5.07
CA LEU A 15 3.00 7.77 4.57
C LEU A 15 2.01 8.23 5.65
N LEU A 16 1.70 7.35 6.61
CA LEU A 16 0.66 7.59 7.61
C LEU A 16 1.19 8.23 8.89
N THR A 17 2.49 8.10 9.19
CA THR A 17 3.12 8.66 10.40
C THR A 17 2.83 10.16 10.60
N PRO A 18 2.85 11.02 9.55
CA PRO A 18 2.51 12.44 9.68
C PRO A 18 1.06 12.73 10.10
N CYS A 19 0.13 11.78 9.94
CA CYS A 19 -1.27 11.97 10.35
C CYS A 19 -1.46 12.08 11.87
N ALA A 20 -0.44 11.72 12.68
CA ALA A 20 -0.42 11.89 14.14
C ALA A 20 -1.65 11.31 14.89
N MET A 21 -2.28 10.26 14.35
CA MET A 21 -3.42 9.58 14.95
C MET A 21 -3.04 8.17 15.47
N PRO A 22 -2.46 8.04 16.67
CA PRO A 22 -1.81 6.79 17.13
C PRO A 22 -2.76 5.59 17.19
N ARG A 23 -4.03 5.80 17.58
CA ARG A 23 -5.03 4.71 17.60
C ARG A 23 -5.37 4.19 16.20
N LEU A 24 -5.45 5.09 15.21
CA LEU A 24 -5.71 4.71 13.81
C LEU A 24 -4.51 3.97 13.22
N LEU A 25 -3.29 4.45 13.49
CA LEU A 25 -2.06 3.81 13.03
C LEU A 25 -1.95 2.38 13.58
N GLN A 26 -2.26 2.17 14.85
CA GLN A 26 -2.25 0.84 15.46
C GLN A 26 -3.27 -0.10 14.81
N LEU A 27 -4.48 0.39 14.53
CA LEU A 27 -5.51 -0.38 13.82
C LEU A 27 -5.07 -0.78 12.40
N ILE A 28 -4.35 0.10 11.70
CA ILE A 28 -3.81 -0.19 10.36
C ILE A 28 -2.68 -1.22 10.45
N ASP A 29 -1.79 -1.13 11.44
CA ASP A 29 -0.75 -2.13 11.69
C ASP A 29 -1.37 -3.50 12.00
N ASP A 30 -2.38 -3.55 12.87
CA ASP A 30 -3.10 -4.77 13.25
C ASP A 30 -3.83 -5.37 12.04
N LEU A 31 -4.45 -4.53 11.21
CA LEU A 31 -5.04 -4.96 9.94
C LEU A 31 -3.97 -5.52 9.00
N HIS A 32 -2.80 -4.92 8.86
CA HIS A 32 -1.71 -5.48 8.05
C HIS A 32 -1.22 -6.83 8.59
N VAL A 33 -1.22 -7.04 9.90
CA VAL A 33 -0.84 -8.33 10.53
C VAL A 33 -1.94 -9.38 10.33
N ALA A 34 -3.21 -9.02 10.49
CA ALA A 34 -4.35 -9.92 10.37
C ALA A 34 -4.70 -10.25 8.90
N SER A 35 -4.65 -9.26 8.02
CA SER A 35 -4.88 -9.40 6.57
C SER A 35 -3.70 -10.03 5.85
N ALA A 36 -2.54 -10.18 6.51
CA ALA A 36 -1.38 -10.91 6.02
C ALA A 36 -1.70 -12.34 5.56
N ARG A 37 -2.83 -12.92 5.98
CA ARG A 37 -3.30 -14.23 5.50
C ARG A 37 -4.38 -14.14 4.42
N PHE A 38 -5.25 -13.12 4.41
CA PHE A 38 -6.38 -13.03 3.48
C PHE A 38 -6.10 -12.20 2.22
N LEU A 39 -5.32 -11.12 2.32
CA LEU A 39 -4.75 -10.44 1.15
C LEU A 39 -3.72 -11.34 0.46
N PHE A 40 -3.00 -12.18 1.23
CA PHE A 40 -1.87 -12.95 0.71
C PHE A 40 -2.17 -14.40 0.33
N ALA A 41 -3.28 -15.00 0.80
CA ALA A 41 -3.70 -16.33 0.34
C ALA A 41 -4.10 -16.37 -1.14
N GLY A 42 -4.36 -15.20 -1.77
CA GLY A 42 -4.61 -15.05 -3.19
C GLY A 42 -3.49 -14.35 -3.98
N TRP A 43 -2.33 -14.09 -3.36
CA TRP A 43 -1.27 -13.25 -3.93
C TRP A 43 -0.56 -13.97 -5.09
N ARG A 44 -0.65 -13.39 -6.28
CA ARG A 44 0.09 -13.82 -7.49
C ARG A 44 1.30 -12.89 -7.68
N SER A 45 2.39 -13.40 -8.24
CA SER A 45 3.61 -12.61 -8.54
C SER A 45 3.34 -11.38 -9.43
N GLU A 46 2.25 -11.41 -10.19
CA GLU A 46 1.74 -10.30 -11.01
C GLU A 46 1.36 -9.03 -10.22
N TRP A 47 1.23 -9.09 -8.88
CA TRP A 47 0.88 -7.94 -8.02
C TRP A 47 2.12 -7.23 -7.44
N GLU A 48 3.27 -7.90 -7.36
CA GLU A 48 4.51 -7.32 -6.82
C GLU A 48 5.03 -6.19 -7.72
N ALA A 49 5.12 -6.44 -9.04
CA ALA A 49 5.68 -5.46 -9.98
C ALA A 49 4.83 -4.19 -10.17
N PRO A 50 3.48 -4.26 -10.29
CA PRO A 50 2.63 -3.07 -10.33
C PRO A 50 2.67 -2.26 -9.03
N SER A 51 2.66 -2.92 -7.87
CA SER A 51 2.70 -2.25 -6.56
C SER A 51 4.01 -1.50 -6.36
N ASP A 52 5.14 -2.13 -6.68
CA ASP A 52 6.46 -1.48 -6.61
C ASP A 52 6.56 -0.25 -7.52
N ARG A 53 5.95 -0.30 -8.71
CA ARG A 53 5.88 0.84 -9.63
C ARG A 53 5.08 1.99 -9.02
N ASP A 54 3.91 1.70 -8.45
CA ASP A 54 3.05 2.70 -7.83
C ASP A 54 3.69 3.30 -6.57
N HIS A 55 4.35 2.50 -5.72
CA HIS A 55 5.11 3.00 -4.57
C HIS A 55 6.20 3.99 -4.97
N ARG A 56 6.98 3.65 -6.02
CA ARG A 56 8.01 4.56 -6.54
C ARG A 56 7.40 5.86 -7.09
N ALA A 57 6.26 5.77 -7.78
CA ALA A 57 5.59 6.94 -8.32
C ALA A 57 5.06 7.86 -7.21
N ILE A 58 4.49 7.30 -6.14
CA ILE A 58 4.03 8.04 -4.96
C ILE A 58 5.21 8.77 -4.28
N LEU A 59 6.30 8.05 -4.01
CA LEU A 59 7.50 8.65 -3.39
C LEU A 59 8.10 9.76 -4.27
N THR A 60 8.08 9.58 -5.59
CA THR A 60 8.59 10.59 -6.53
C THR A 60 7.74 11.85 -6.49
N ALA A 61 6.40 11.72 -6.53
CA ALA A 61 5.49 12.86 -6.43
C ALA A 61 5.66 13.61 -5.10
N LEU A 62 5.78 12.90 -3.97
CA LEU A 62 6.01 13.50 -2.67
C LEU A 62 7.34 14.27 -2.61
N ARG A 63 8.44 13.68 -3.11
CA ARG A 63 9.75 14.34 -3.15
C ARG A 63 9.79 15.58 -4.05
N GLN A 64 8.95 15.61 -5.08
CA GLN A 64 8.80 16.76 -5.97
C GLN A 64 7.84 17.83 -5.43
N GLY A 65 7.20 17.60 -4.28
CA GLY A 65 6.22 18.55 -3.72
C GLY A 65 4.86 18.53 -4.40
N HIS A 66 4.46 17.39 -4.99
CA HIS A 66 3.18 17.20 -5.67
C HIS A 66 2.22 16.30 -4.87
N PRO A 67 1.67 16.76 -3.72
CA PRO A 67 0.87 15.93 -2.82
C PRO A 67 -0.43 15.43 -3.46
N GLU A 68 -1.10 16.25 -4.27
CA GLU A 68 -2.35 15.85 -4.95
C GLU A 68 -2.13 14.69 -5.93
N THR A 69 -1.02 14.72 -6.65
CA THR A 69 -0.62 13.62 -7.54
C THR A 69 -0.34 12.35 -6.73
N ALA A 70 0.36 12.47 -5.60
CA ALA A 70 0.63 11.34 -4.72
C ALA A 70 -0.66 10.72 -4.17
N VAL A 71 -1.64 11.55 -3.76
CA VAL A 71 -2.96 11.10 -3.30
C VAL A 71 -3.72 10.39 -4.40
N ALA A 72 -3.78 10.94 -5.62
CA ALA A 72 -4.47 10.32 -6.74
C ALA A 72 -3.90 8.94 -7.09
N ILE A 73 -2.57 8.78 -7.06
CA ILE A 73 -1.91 7.49 -7.28
C ILE A 73 -2.24 6.51 -6.15
N LEU A 74 -2.16 6.97 -4.89
CA LEU A 74 -2.44 6.14 -3.71
C LEU A 74 -3.89 5.63 -3.69
N VAL A 75 -4.86 6.49 -4.03
CA VAL A 75 -6.27 6.10 -4.11
C VAL A 75 -6.48 5.00 -5.15
N ARG A 76 -5.93 5.16 -6.36
CA ARG A 76 -5.99 4.13 -7.41
C ARG A 76 -5.35 2.82 -6.94
N HIS A 77 -4.16 2.91 -6.33
CA HIS A 77 -3.42 1.76 -5.82
C HIS A 77 -4.27 0.94 -4.84
N VAL A 78 -4.83 1.58 -3.80
CA VAL A 78 -5.67 0.90 -2.80
C VAL A 78 -6.96 0.31 -3.41
N GLN A 79 -7.61 1.04 -4.33
CA GLN A 79 -8.80 0.57 -5.02
C GLN A 79 -8.52 -0.65 -5.93
N SER A 80 -7.35 -0.71 -6.55
CA SER A 80 -6.94 -1.85 -7.37
C SER A 80 -6.69 -3.11 -6.56
N ILE A 81 -6.26 -2.97 -5.30
CA ILE A 81 -6.07 -4.08 -4.35
C ILE A 81 -7.42 -4.66 -3.89
N GLY A 82 -8.44 -3.82 -3.72
CA GLY A 82 -9.78 -4.24 -3.29
C GLY A 82 -10.66 -4.86 -4.37
N GLN A 83 -10.28 -4.74 -5.65
CA GLN A 83 -11.03 -5.34 -6.75
C GLN A 83 -10.64 -6.82 -6.90
N ARG A 84 -11.60 -7.72 -6.63
CA ARG A 84 -11.52 -9.10 -7.13
C ARG A 84 -11.33 -9.02 -8.65
N PRO A 85 -10.38 -9.78 -9.26
CA PRO A 85 -10.34 -9.87 -10.70
C PRO A 85 -11.70 -10.41 -11.13
N GLY A 86 -12.38 -9.61 -11.95
CA GLY A 86 -13.68 -9.95 -12.50
C GLY A 86 -13.62 -11.35 -13.07
N ARG A 87 -14.56 -12.18 -12.63
CA ARG A 87 -14.97 -13.41 -13.28
C ARG A 87 -15.25 -13.08 -14.75
N SER A 88 -14.32 -13.44 -15.64
CA SER A 88 -14.56 -13.60 -17.08
C SER A 88 -14.44 -15.08 -17.38
#